data_AF-A0A956HZL6-F1
#
_entry.id   AF-A0A956HZL6-F1
#
_cell.length_a   1.000
_cell.length_b   1.000
_cell.length_c   1.000
_cell.angle_alpha   90.00
_cell.angle_beta   90.00
_cell.angle_gamma   90.00
#
_symmetry.space_group_name_H-M   'P 1'
#
loop_
_entity.id
_entity.type
_entity.pdbx_description
1 polymer ?
#
loop_
_entity_poly.entity_id
_entity_poly.type
_entity_poly.pdbx_seq_one_letter_code
_entity_poly.pdbx_strand_id
1 'polypeptide(L)'
;MIACTRCSKENQDHYKFCLGCGAELPRDAAAKAAPAKPATPPSGFHTKEDFKAPAKGDAPKAEPVAAEGKKKAAAVPSFGGAPAKNAPPPSAAKPAPAAAAATSGDSVTCEKCSKVNPTSFKFCGACGNNLLEQRGQTPPPSPEPAAPTATSAQAPRGSLVVIRPDGTEGESVPLGSGTTKVGRNAGGVFANDAYLSPDHATFTFDGDSLSVTDNGSLNGVYWRIEPEAPVTLDDGTVFRIGQEIVRFSHLAAPKSAKGVDVMGSPNPGFLGRIALITGRDSTGNAYCIPADGFHLGRERGDIIFPDDGYVSGLHCRIHREGSKVAITDVGSSNGTFVRVKGKLKLTSGMLVLMGQQLFRVEY
;
A
#
# COMPACT_ATOMS: atom_id res chain seq x y z
N MET A 1 9.61 13.46 25.13
CA MET A 1 10.16 13.56 23.76
C MET A 1 11.29 12.57 23.66
N ILE A 2 11.25 11.67 22.67
CA ILE A 2 12.19 10.57 22.48
C ILE A 2 13.07 10.83 21.25
N ALA A 3 14.38 10.85 21.45
CA ALA A 3 15.35 11.02 20.38
C ALA A 3 15.63 9.67 19.69
N CYS A 4 15.60 9.67 18.35
CA CYS A 4 15.94 8.48 17.59
C CYS A 4 17.43 8.17 17.68
N THR A 5 17.79 6.96 18.10
CA THR A 5 19.19 6.50 18.19
C THR A 5 19.88 6.36 16.84
N ARG A 6 19.13 6.35 15.73
CA ARG A 6 19.66 6.16 14.37
C ARG A 6 19.86 7.46 13.59
N CYS A 7 19.00 8.47 13.81
CA CYS A 7 19.06 9.72 13.05
C CYS A 7 18.96 10.98 13.91
N SER A 8 18.95 10.82 15.23
CA SER A 8 18.89 11.90 16.24
C SER A 8 17.66 12.81 16.15
N LYS A 9 16.69 12.50 15.27
CA LYS A 9 15.44 13.24 15.16
C LYS A 9 14.59 13.04 16.40
N GLU A 10 14.08 14.12 16.96
CA GLU A 10 13.15 14.09 18.10
C GLU A 10 11.75 13.67 17.65
N ASN A 11 11.12 12.78 18.42
CA ASN A 11 9.76 12.30 18.19
C ASN A 11 8.96 12.42 19.50
N GLN A 12 7.63 12.51 19.40
CA GLN A 12 6.78 12.47 20.58
C GLN A 12 6.70 11.04 21.14
N ASP A 13 6.47 10.91 22.45
CA ASP A 13 6.65 9.64 23.18
C ASP A 13 5.65 8.53 22.81
N HIS A 14 4.57 8.87 22.10
CA HIS A 14 3.57 7.90 21.62
C HIS A 14 3.99 7.18 20.33
N TYR A 15 4.99 7.68 19.60
CA TYR A 15 5.46 7.05 18.37
C TYR A 15 6.33 5.81 18.67
N LYS A 16 5.97 4.68 18.06
CA LYS A 16 6.77 3.44 18.15
C LYS A 16 8.00 3.46 17.23
N PHE A 17 7.88 4.17 16.11
CA PHE A 17 8.92 4.27 15.08
C PHE A 17 9.25 5.74 14.82
N CYS A 18 10.51 6.01 14.47
CA CYS A 18 10.97 7.34 14.15
C CYS A 18 10.35 7.85 12.84
N LEU A 19 9.75 9.05 12.88
CA LEU A 19 9.17 9.73 11.71
C LEU A 19 10.21 10.21 10.68
N GLY A 20 11.50 10.09 10.97
CA GLY A 20 12.59 10.44 10.04
C GLY A 20 13.12 9.25 9.27
N CYS A 21 13.46 8.16 9.96
CA CYS A 21 14.19 7.03 9.38
C CYS A 21 13.51 5.66 9.54
N GLY A 22 12.34 5.61 10.21
CA GLY A 22 11.59 4.37 10.42
C GLY A 22 12.17 3.39 11.45
N ALA A 23 13.28 3.73 12.13
CA ALA A 23 13.83 2.89 13.19
C ALA A 23 12.93 2.87 14.44
N GLU A 24 12.88 1.74 15.15
CA GLU A 24 12.17 1.65 16.44
C GLU A 24 12.79 2.60 17.47
N LEU A 25 11.92 3.30 18.21
CA LEU A 25 12.33 4.24 19.23
C LEU A 25 12.46 3.50 20.59
N PRO A 26 13.54 3.73 21.36
CA PRO A 26 13.80 3.04 22.62
C PRO A 26 12.79 3.46 23.70
N ARG A 27 11.80 2.63 24.01
CA ARG A 27 10.84 2.91 25.09
C ARG A 27 11.50 2.66 26.45
N ASP A 28 11.56 3.67 27.30
CA ASP A 28 11.83 3.48 28.73
C ASP A 28 10.67 2.68 29.34
N ALA A 29 10.92 1.40 29.57
CA ALA A 29 9.98 0.48 30.17
C ALA A 29 9.84 0.80 31.67
N ALA A 30 8.92 1.69 32.02
CA ALA A 30 8.36 1.71 33.37
C ALA A 30 7.69 0.35 33.63
N ALA A 31 8.16 -0.32 34.70
CA ALA A 31 7.87 -1.69 35.07
C ALA A 31 6.39 -2.09 34.93
N LYS A 32 6.12 -3.08 34.09
CA LYS A 32 4.96 -3.98 34.25
C LYS A 32 5.49 -5.39 34.47
N ALA A 33 5.14 -5.95 35.62
CA ALA A 33 5.44 -7.31 36.03
C ALA A 33 5.06 -8.31 34.92
N ALA A 34 5.95 -9.26 34.66
CA ALA A 34 5.69 -10.36 33.74
C ALA A 34 4.53 -11.23 34.23
N PRO A 35 3.59 -11.67 33.37
CA PRO A 35 2.65 -12.70 33.74
C PRO A 35 3.41 -14.04 33.85
N ALA A 36 3.11 -14.79 34.92
CA ALA A 36 3.69 -16.10 35.18
C ALA A 36 3.38 -17.08 34.03
N LYS A 37 4.38 -17.87 33.65
CA LYS A 37 4.23 -18.97 32.68
C LYS A 37 3.31 -20.05 33.29
N PRO A 38 2.29 -20.56 32.58
CA PRO A 38 1.59 -21.75 33.03
C PRO A 38 2.55 -22.95 32.95
N ALA A 39 2.69 -23.67 34.07
CA ALA A 39 3.50 -24.87 34.15
C ALA A 39 2.83 -26.00 33.36
N THR A 40 3.54 -26.57 32.39
CA THR A 40 3.14 -27.81 31.71
C THR A 40 3.34 -28.99 32.68
N PRO A 41 2.31 -29.79 33.00
CA PRO A 41 2.48 -30.98 33.83
C PRO A 41 3.33 -32.03 33.09
N PRO A 42 4.33 -32.64 33.73
CA PRO A 42 5.12 -33.70 33.13
C PRO A 42 4.38 -35.02 33.33
N SER A 43 3.65 -35.49 32.31
CA SER A 43 3.43 -36.92 32.00
C SER A 43 2.38 -37.08 30.90
N GLY A 44 2.71 -37.92 29.91
CA GLY A 44 1.82 -38.28 28.81
C GLY A 44 0.61 -39.07 29.29
N PHE A 45 -0.53 -38.84 28.64
CA PHE A 45 -1.69 -39.72 28.76
C PHE A 45 -1.44 -40.98 27.93
N HIS A 46 -1.35 -42.12 28.60
CA HIS A 46 -1.57 -43.42 27.98
C HIS A 46 -3.07 -43.70 28.01
N THR A 47 -3.73 -43.70 26.85
CA THR A 47 -5.06 -44.29 26.71
C THR A 47 -4.93 -45.54 25.86
N LYS A 48 -4.75 -46.67 26.53
CA LYS A 48 -5.17 -47.98 26.01
C LYS A 48 -6.65 -48.11 26.31
N GLU A 49 -7.51 -47.52 25.49
CA GLU A 49 -8.93 -47.87 25.43
C GLU A 49 -9.40 -47.78 23.98
N ASP A 50 -9.82 -48.94 23.45
CA ASP A 50 -10.36 -49.10 22.11
C ASP A 50 -11.63 -48.26 21.94
N PHE A 51 -11.55 -47.16 21.19
CA PHE A 51 -12.70 -46.35 20.84
C PHE A 51 -13.55 -47.08 19.78
N LYS A 52 -14.58 -47.80 20.22
CA LYS A 52 -15.58 -48.40 19.35
C LYS A 52 -16.63 -47.36 18.97
N ALA A 53 -16.65 -46.94 17.70
CA ALA A 53 -17.66 -46.03 17.18
C ALA A 53 -19.09 -46.61 17.33
N PRO A 54 -20.07 -45.86 17.86
CA PRO A 54 -21.46 -46.31 17.84
C PRO A 54 -22.03 -46.24 16.43
N ALA A 55 -22.79 -47.28 16.08
CA ALA A 55 -23.45 -47.46 14.80
C ALA A 55 -24.60 -46.46 14.60
N LYS A 56 -24.92 -46.24 13.32
CA LYS A 56 -26.04 -45.43 12.80
C LYS A 56 -27.34 -45.65 13.60
N GLY A 57 -27.91 -44.56 14.10
CA GLY A 57 -29.23 -44.50 14.71
C GLY A 57 -29.82 -43.09 14.53
N ASP A 58 -31.13 -43.04 14.37
CA ASP A 58 -31.94 -42.08 13.62
C ASP A 58 -31.83 -40.58 13.98
N ALA A 59 -31.95 -39.75 12.94
CA ALA A 59 -32.12 -38.31 13.02
C ALA A 59 -33.56 -37.95 13.43
N PRO A 60 -33.80 -37.11 14.45
CA PRO A 60 -35.10 -36.52 14.66
C PRO A 60 -35.34 -35.37 13.66
N LYS A 61 -36.46 -35.46 12.94
CA LYS A 61 -36.95 -34.46 11.99
C LYS A 61 -37.71 -33.35 12.72
N ALA A 62 -37.58 -32.14 12.17
CA ALA A 62 -37.97 -30.81 12.64
C ALA A 62 -39.45 -30.56 12.96
N GLU A 63 -39.77 -29.40 13.56
CA GLU A 63 -40.82 -28.49 13.07
C GLU A 63 -40.63 -27.01 13.58
N PRO A 64 -41.26 -26.02 12.93
CA PRO A 64 -40.80 -24.64 12.81
C PRO A 64 -41.48 -23.66 13.79
N VAL A 65 -40.92 -22.45 13.93
CA VAL A 65 -41.65 -21.32 14.53
C VAL A 65 -41.82 -20.23 13.48
N ALA A 66 -43.08 -19.97 13.14
CA ALA A 66 -43.53 -18.93 12.23
C ALA A 66 -43.57 -17.55 12.89
N ALA A 67 -43.60 -16.53 12.04
CA ALA A 67 -43.49 -15.10 12.32
C ALA A 67 -44.83 -14.40 12.63
N GLU A 68 -44.77 -13.29 13.37
CA GLU A 68 -45.65 -12.11 13.30
C GLU A 68 -45.08 -11.02 14.25
N GLY A 69 -45.06 -9.71 14.00
CA GLY A 69 -45.67 -8.90 12.95
C GLY A 69 -45.17 -7.44 12.99
N LYS A 70 -45.55 -6.70 11.94
CA LYS A 70 -45.24 -5.31 11.59
C LYS A 70 -45.67 -4.27 12.64
N LYS A 71 -44.90 -3.19 12.83
CA LYS A 71 -45.42 -1.80 12.99
C LYS A 71 -44.47 -0.74 12.40
N LYS A 72 -45.06 0.27 11.78
CA LYS A 72 -44.47 1.40 11.04
C LYS A 72 -44.05 2.56 11.97
N ALA A 73 -43.02 3.27 11.50
CA ALA A 73 -42.70 4.70 11.54
C ALA A 73 -43.31 5.63 12.63
N ALA A 74 -42.42 6.38 13.29
CA ALA A 74 -42.65 7.77 13.69
C ALA A 74 -41.32 8.55 13.68
N ALA A 75 -41.40 9.84 13.39
CA ALA A 75 -40.32 10.74 13.01
C ALA A 75 -39.86 11.65 14.19
N VAL A 76 -38.58 12.10 14.11
CA VAL A 76 -37.86 13.33 14.59
C VAL A 76 -38.30 14.08 15.88
N PRO A 77 -37.35 14.70 16.65
CA PRO A 77 -36.63 15.94 16.25
C PRO A 77 -35.12 15.91 16.61
N SER A 78 -34.15 16.44 15.84
CA SER A 78 -33.86 17.82 15.40
C SER A 78 -33.77 18.87 16.51
N PHE A 79 -32.57 19.06 17.08
CA PHE A 79 -32.24 20.21 17.92
C PHE A 79 -31.62 21.32 17.07
N GLY A 80 -32.44 22.30 16.71
CA GLY A 80 -32.00 23.62 16.25
C GLY A 80 -32.23 24.65 17.36
N GLY A 81 -31.17 25.35 17.76
CA GLY A 81 -31.23 26.52 18.63
C GLY A 81 -30.60 27.71 17.93
N ALA A 82 -31.38 28.77 17.74
CA ALA A 82 -30.99 30.06 17.16
C ALA A 82 -31.01 31.16 18.28
N PRO A 83 -30.76 32.46 18.01
CA PRO A 83 -29.57 33.19 18.46
C PRO A 83 -29.85 34.39 19.39
N ALA A 84 -28.81 34.99 19.96
CA ALA A 84 -28.86 36.31 20.63
C ALA A 84 -27.71 37.23 20.17
N LYS A 85 -27.99 38.54 20.18
CA LYS A 85 -27.39 39.63 19.38
C LYS A 85 -26.36 40.50 20.14
N ASN A 86 -25.43 41.12 19.38
CA ASN A 86 -24.70 42.42 19.54
C ASN A 86 -23.78 42.59 20.79
N ALA A 87 -22.63 43.28 20.85
CA ALA A 87 -21.60 43.98 20.02
C ALA A 87 -20.51 44.47 21.06
N PRO A 88 -19.43 45.27 20.81
CA PRO A 88 -18.62 45.63 19.62
C PRO A 88 -17.09 45.29 19.79
N PRO A 89 -16.17 45.62 18.84
CA PRO A 89 -14.78 45.13 18.83
C PRO A 89 -13.75 46.17 19.34
N PRO A 90 -12.54 45.73 19.75
CA PRO A 90 -11.35 46.57 19.71
C PRO A 90 -10.47 46.28 18.49
N SER A 91 -9.96 47.38 17.92
CA SER A 91 -9.17 47.49 16.70
C SER A 91 -7.66 47.35 16.95
N ALA A 92 -6.98 46.93 15.88
CA ALA A 92 -5.59 47.22 15.48
C ALA A 92 -4.41 46.60 16.26
N ALA A 93 -3.64 45.76 15.56
CA ALA A 93 -2.19 45.97 15.42
C ALA A 93 -1.65 45.26 14.15
N LYS A 94 -1.03 46.05 13.29
CA LYS A 94 -0.25 45.68 12.10
C LYS A 94 1.09 45.07 12.53
N PRO A 95 1.67 44.11 11.78
CA PRO A 95 3.13 44.07 11.66
C PRO A 95 3.57 44.42 10.24
N ALA A 96 4.47 45.40 10.14
CA ALA A 96 5.30 45.68 8.97
C ALA A 96 6.78 45.45 9.37
N PRO A 97 7.70 45.34 8.40
CA PRO A 97 8.60 44.20 8.25
C PRO A 97 9.92 44.37 9.00
N ALA A 98 10.50 43.25 9.46
CA ALA A 98 11.89 43.23 9.88
C ALA A 98 12.81 43.03 8.67
N ALA A 99 13.76 43.95 8.58
CA ALA A 99 14.72 44.20 7.52
C ALA A 99 15.50 42.98 7.02
N ALA A 100 15.61 42.93 5.69
CA ALA A 100 16.72 42.31 4.99
C ALA A 100 17.98 43.18 5.11
N ALA A 101 19.09 42.56 5.53
CA ALA A 101 20.49 42.81 5.14
C ALA A 101 21.33 41.81 5.95
N ALA A 102 22.14 40.92 5.37
CA ALA A 102 23.10 41.19 4.31
C ALA A 102 23.01 40.18 3.17
N THR A 103 23.13 40.77 1.99
CA THR A 103 23.57 40.22 0.71
C THR A 103 24.31 38.89 0.79
N SER A 104 23.84 37.95 -0.03
CA SER A 104 24.61 36.90 -0.68
C SER A 104 25.85 37.51 -1.37
N GLY A 105 26.86 37.85 -0.57
CA GLY A 105 28.21 38.11 -1.02
C GLY A 105 28.92 36.78 -1.08
N ASP A 106 29.63 36.52 -2.17
CA ASP A 106 30.45 35.34 -2.33
C ASP A 106 31.29 35.11 -1.06
N SER A 107 31.39 33.85 -0.63
CA SER A 107 32.14 33.48 0.56
C SER A 107 33.34 32.63 0.16
N VAL A 108 34.47 32.81 0.83
CA VAL A 108 35.71 32.06 0.61
C VAL A 108 36.03 31.25 1.86
N THR A 109 36.26 29.95 1.68
CA THR A 109 36.68 29.05 2.75
C THR A 109 38.20 29.07 2.87
N CYS A 110 38.71 29.39 4.06
CA CYS A 110 40.14 29.40 4.31
C CYS A 110 40.70 27.97 4.28
N GLU A 111 41.60 27.64 3.37
CA GLU A 111 42.16 26.27 3.28
C GLU A 111 43.03 25.88 4.50
N LYS A 112 43.51 26.85 5.29
CA LYS A 112 44.36 26.58 6.46
C LYS A 112 43.59 26.17 7.71
N CYS A 113 42.39 26.71 7.91
CA CYS A 113 41.59 26.45 9.11
C CYS A 113 40.11 26.14 8.83
N SER A 114 39.73 26.03 7.55
CA SER A 114 38.37 25.75 7.07
C SER A 114 37.28 26.74 7.48
N LYS A 115 37.65 27.92 8.01
CA LYS A 115 36.68 28.97 8.34
C LYS A 115 36.15 29.64 7.07
N VAL A 116 34.84 29.75 6.95
CA VAL A 116 34.18 30.53 5.89
C VAL A 116 34.27 32.01 6.23
N ASN A 117 34.82 32.81 5.32
CA ASN A 117 34.95 34.26 5.44
C ASN A 117 34.26 34.93 4.24
N PRO A 118 33.66 36.11 4.40
CA PRO A 118 33.14 36.87 3.26
C PRO A 118 34.26 37.26 2.29
N THR A 119 33.97 37.33 0.99
CA THR A 119 34.97 37.69 -0.03
C THR A 119 35.52 39.13 0.10
N SER A 120 34.90 40.00 0.89
CA SER A 120 35.47 41.33 1.19
C SER A 120 36.71 41.28 2.10
N PHE A 121 36.96 40.16 2.81
CA PHE A 121 38.10 40.04 3.73
C PHE A 121 39.39 39.69 3.00
N LYS A 122 40.46 40.46 3.27
CA LYS A 122 41.82 40.20 2.77
C LYS A 122 42.52 39.06 3.53
N PHE A 123 42.20 38.89 4.82
CA PHE A 123 42.77 37.86 5.69
C PHE A 123 41.65 37.08 6.39
N CYS A 124 41.93 35.81 6.74
CA CYS A 124 41.04 34.97 7.50
C CYS A 124 40.86 35.53 8.92
N GLY A 125 39.62 35.82 9.32
CA GLY A 125 39.31 36.39 10.64
C GLY A 125 39.58 35.44 11.81
N ALA A 126 39.91 34.17 11.55
CA ALA A 126 40.18 33.17 12.58
C ALA A 126 41.67 32.82 12.74
N CYS A 127 42.44 32.72 11.64
CA CYS A 127 43.83 32.26 11.69
C CYS A 127 44.84 33.21 11.03
N GLY A 128 44.39 34.35 10.49
CA GLY A 128 45.26 35.34 9.85
C GLY A 128 45.79 34.97 8.46
N ASN A 129 45.37 33.85 7.88
CA ASN A 129 45.81 33.43 6.53
C ASN A 129 45.37 34.44 5.45
N ASN A 130 46.22 34.71 4.47
CA ASN A 130 45.92 35.62 3.36
C ASN A 130 44.94 34.95 2.38
N LEU A 131 43.73 35.49 2.26
CA LEU A 131 42.68 34.94 1.41
C LEU A 131 42.76 35.46 -0.03
N LEU A 132 43.55 36.50 -0.31
CA LEU A 132 43.73 37.03 -1.66
C LEU A 132 44.59 36.11 -2.52
N GLU A 133 45.63 35.53 -1.94
CA GLU A 133 46.51 34.57 -2.64
C GLU A 133 45.76 33.28 -3.01
N GLN A 134 44.79 32.86 -2.19
CA GLN A 134 43.95 31.68 -2.46
C GLN A 134 42.98 31.89 -3.63
N ARG A 135 42.60 33.14 -3.92
CA ARG A 135 41.74 33.47 -5.08
C ARG A 135 42.52 33.60 -6.39
N GLY A 136 43.85 33.73 -6.31
CA GLY A 136 44.73 33.92 -7.46
C GLY A 136 45.01 32.64 -8.27
N GLN A 137 44.47 31.50 -7.85
CA GLN A 137 44.59 30.23 -8.58
C GLN A 137 43.28 29.96 -9.32
N THR A 138 43.22 30.35 -10.59
CA THR A 138 42.15 29.94 -11.50
C THR A 138 42.29 28.43 -11.75
N PRO A 139 41.30 27.58 -11.40
CA PRO A 139 41.35 26.19 -11.82
C PRO A 139 41.22 26.10 -13.35
N PRO A 140 41.86 25.10 -14.01
CA PRO A 140 41.71 24.88 -15.45
C PRO A 140 40.23 24.66 -15.79
N PRO A 141 39.79 25.01 -17.02
CA PRO A 141 38.40 24.85 -17.41
C PRO A 141 38.00 23.38 -17.27
N SER A 142 37.08 23.12 -16.35
CA SER A 142 36.35 21.87 -16.26
C SER A 142 35.67 21.63 -17.61
N PRO A 143 35.70 20.40 -18.16
CA PRO A 143 34.93 20.09 -19.35
C PRO A 143 33.48 20.46 -19.08
N GLU A 144 32.96 21.28 -19.98
CA GLU A 144 31.57 21.70 -20.06
C GLU A 144 30.68 20.46 -19.88
N PRO A 145 29.75 20.43 -18.90
CA PRO A 145 28.73 19.40 -18.88
C PRO A 145 28.02 19.50 -20.21
N ALA A 146 28.15 18.46 -21.04
CA ALA A 146 27.36 18.33 -22.25
C ALA A 146 25.93 18.68 -21.87
N ALA A 147 25.40 19.76 -22.45
CA ALA A 147 24.01 20.14 -22.28
C ALA A 147 23.19 18.86 -22.45
N PRO A 148 22.28 18.51 -21.52
CA PRO A 148 21.42 17.37 -21.72
C PRO A 148 20.79 17.60 -23.09
N THR A 149 21.09 16.68 -24.01
CA THR A 149 20.48 16.66 -25.33
C THR A 149 19.01 16.79 -25.02
N ALA A 150 18.41 17.91 -25.42
CA ALA A 150 16.98 18.08 -25.29
C ALA A 150 16.40 16.97 -26.15
N THR A 151 16.06 15.85 -25.51
CA THR A 151 15.24 14.80 -26.09
C THR A 151 14.07 15.56 -26.64
N SER A 152 13.99 15.63 -27.98
CA SER A 152 12.83 16.15 -28.67
C SER A 152 11.63 15.55 -27.97
N ALA A 153 10.82 16.38 -27.31
CA ALA A 153 9.65 15.94 -26.57
C ALA A 153 8.71 15.34 -27.61
N GLN A 154 8.87 14.04 -27.83
CA GLN A 154 8.08 13.27 -28.76
C GLN A 154 6.65 13.36 -28.25
N ALA A 155 5.71 13.69 -29.13
CA ALA A 155 4.32 13.89 -28.75
C ALA A 155 3.83 12.70 -27.91
N PRO A 156 3.11 12.94 -26.81
CA PRO A 156 2.62 11.86 -25.98
C PRO A 156 1.77 10.92 -26.82
N ARG A 157 2.10 9.63 -26.77
CA ARG A 157 1.37 8.58 -27.49
C ARG A 157 0.18 8.09 -26.68
N GLY A 158 0.20 8.33 -25.38
CA GLY A 158 -0.92 8.06 -24.48
C GLY A 158 -0.80 8.88 -23.21
N SER A 159 -1.67 8.59 -22.25
CA SER A 159 -1.66 9.19 -20.93
C SER A 159 -2.19 8.26 -19.85
N LEU A 160 -1.77 8.54 -18.61
CA LEU A 160 -2.37 8.02 -17.39
C LEU A 160 -3.21 9.12 -16.76
N VAL A 161 -4.53 8.99 -16.85
CA VAL A 161 -5.48 9.95 -16.26
C VAL A 161 -5.79 9.52 -14.83
N VAL A 162 -5.50 10.37 -13.85
CA VAL A 162 -5.84 10.08 -12.44
C VAL A 162 -7.36 10.03 -12.29
N ILE A 163 -7.88 8.99 -11.65
CA ILE A 163 -9.28 8.88 -11.24
C ILE A 163 -9.37 9.11 -9.74
N ARG A 164 -10.08 10.17 -9.35
CA ARG A 164 -10.26 10.55 -7.95
C ARG A 164 -11.28 9.62 -7.25
N PRO A 165 -11.32 9.58 -5.91
CA PRO A 165 -12.27 8.75 -5.17
C PRO A 165 -13.75 9.06 -5.46
N ASP A 166 -14.06 10.28 -5.92
CA ASP A 166 -15.42 10.68 -6.34
C ASP A 166 -15.75 10.26 -7.79
N GLY A 167 -14.83 9.57 -8.47
CA GLY A 167 -14.96 9.15 -9.86
C GLY A 167 -14.58 10.22 -10.89
N THR A 168 -14.24 11.43 -10.46
CA THR A 168 -13.85 12.50 -11.39
C THR A 168 -12.43 12.33 -11.90
N GLU A 169 -12.18 12.86 -13.10
CA GLU A 169 -10.86 12.85 -13.72
C GLU A 169 -9.99 13.96 -13.15
N GLY A 170 -8.74 13.60 -12.87
CA GLY A 170 -7.71 14.47 -12.33
C GLY A 170 -6.66 14.84 -13.37
N GLU A 171 -5.44 15.03 -12.90
CA GLU A 171 -4.30 15.33 -13.75
C GLU A 171 -3.97 14.15 -14.67
N SER A 172 -3.55 14.48 -15.90
CA SER A 172 -3.16 13.51 -16.92
C SER A 172 -1.63 13.51 -17.07
N VAL A 173 -1.03 12.33 -16.90
CA VAL A 173 0.41 12.13 -17.04
C VAL A 173 0.71 11.59 -18.44
N PRO A 174 1.51 12.29 -19.26
CA PRO A 174 1.82 11.84 -20.61
C PRO A 174 2.68 10.57 -20.62
N LEU A 175 2.35 9.63 -21.50
CA LEU A 175 3.15 8.48 -21.86
C LEU A 175 3.82 8.73 -23.21
N GLY A 176 5.14 8.67 -23.25
CA GLY A 176 5.91 8.81 -24.49
C GLY A 176 5.81 7.57 -25.37
N SER A 177 6.28 7.65 -26.62
CA SER A 177 6.27 6.54 -27.58
C SER A 177 7.23 5.38 -27.26
N GLY A 178 8.07 5.51 -26.24
CA GLY A 178 9.04 4.50 -25.80
C GLY A 178 8.74 3.98 -24.41
N THR A 179 9.74 4.07 -23.53
CA THR A 179 9.63 3.64 -22.13
C THR A 179 9.40 4.83 -21.21
N THR A 180 8.32 4.80 -20.45
CA THR A 180 8.01 5.79 -19.42
C THR A 180 8.06 5.11 -18.05
N LYS A 181 9.02 5.52 -17.22
CA LYS A 181 9.11 5.08 -15.83
C LYS A 181 8.26 5.96 -14.94
N VAL A 182 7.46 5.35 -14.07
CA VAL A 182 6.66 6.05 -13.07
C VAL A 182 7.01 5.56 -11.68
N GLY A 183 6.88 6.47 -10.74
CA GLY A 183 7.18 6.26 -9.34
C GLY A 183 7.32 7.60 -8.64
N ARG A 184 7.57 7.58 -7.34
CA ARG A 184 7.66 8.81 -6.55
C ARG A 184 8.73 9.78 -7.08
N ASN A 185 9.79 9.26 -7.72
CA ASN A 185 10.84 10.09 -8.32
C ASN A 185 10.42 10.77 -9.64
N ALA A 186 9.32 10.36 -10.25
CA ALA A 186 8.84 10.97 -11.50
C ALA A 186 8.28 12.39 -11.30
N GLY A 187 8.00 12.81 -10.07
CA GLY A 187 7.42 14.11 -9.77
C GLY A 187 5.90 14.18 -10.05
N GLY A 188 5.35 15.39 -10.11
CA GLY A 188 3.92 15.63 -10.41
C GLY A 188 2.98 14.92 -9.43
N VAL A 189 1.92 14.29 -9.97
CA VAL A 189 0.92 13.52 -9.20
C VAL A 189 1.51 12.44 -8.29
N PHE A 190 2.71 11.94 -8.60
CA PHE A 190 3.35 10.82 -7.90
C PHE A 190 4.20 11.26 -6.70
N ALA A 191 4.63 12.52 -6.63
CA ALA A 191 5.67 12.97 -5.69
C ALA A 191 5.30 12.80 -4.21
N ASN A 192 4.00 12.97 -3.89
CA ASN A 192 3.51 13.01 -2.52
C ASN A 192 2.89 11.68 -2.04
N ASP A 193 2.84 10.65 -2.89
CA ASP A 193 2.28 9.35 -2.51
C ASP A 193 3.34 8.51 -1.78
N ALA A 194 3.18 8.36 -0.46
CA ALA A 194 4.07 7.54 0.37
C ALA A 194 4.00 6.04 0.04
N TYR A 195 2.95 5.58 -0.63
CA TYR A 195 2.73 4.19 -1.02
C TYR A 195 3.28 3.90 -2.42
N LEU A 196 3.73 4.91 -3.16
CA LEU A 196 4.53 4.71 -4.37
C LEU A 196 6.00 4.49 -4.02
N SER A 197 6.59 3.51 -4.71
CA SER A 197 8.03 3.30 -4.68
C SER A 197 8.72 4.38 -5.54
N PRO A 198 9.99 4.74 -5.25
CA PRO A 198 10.74 5.70 -6.06
C PRO A 198 10.76 5.36 -7.56
N ASP A 199 11.04 4.09 -7.88
CA ASP A 199 10.85 3.46 -9.19
C ASP A 199 9.78 2.37 -9.00
N HIS A 200 8.56 2.60 -9.47
CA HIS A 200 7.40 1.76 -9.13
C HIS A 200 6.99 0.86 -10.29
N ALA A 201 6.80 1.46 -11.46
CA ALA A 201 6.37 0.74 -12.65
C ALA A 201 6.99 1.32 -13.91
N THR A 202 7.13 0.46 -14.92
CA THR A 202 7.57 0.86 -16.26
C THR A 202 6.43 0.63 -17.25
N PHE A 203 6.05 1.68 -17.95
CA PHE A 203 5.15 1.63 -19.09
C PHE A 203 5.97 1.61 -20.38
N THR A 204 5.66 0.70 -21.30
CA THR A 204 6.39 0.55 -22.57
C THR A 204 5.40 0.34 -23.71
N PHE A 205 5.53 1.19 -24.74
CA PHE A 205 4.92 0.95 -26.04
C PHE A 205 5.81 0.05 -26.89
N ASP A 206 5.22 -1.03 -27.40
CA ASP A 206 5.84 -1.93 -28.38
C ASP A 206 4.90 -2.03 -29.59
N GLY A 207 5.28 -1.40 -30.70
CA GLY A 207 4.32 -1.10 -31.77
C GLY A 207 3.13 -0.33 -31.21
N ASP A 208 1.90 -0.77 -31.48
CA ASP A 208 0.65 -0.19 -30.94
C ASP A 208 0.21 -0.79 -29.59
N SER A 209 0.99 -1.69 -28.99
CA SER A 209 0.64 -2.32 -27.72
C SER A 209 1.32 -1.61 -26.55
N LEU A 210 0.50 -1.04 -25.65
CA LEU A 210 0.98 -0.56 -24.36
C LEU A 210 1.04 -1.71 -23.35
N SER A 211 2.07 -1.68 -22.51
CA SER A 211 2.25 -2.65 -21.43
C SER A 211 2.82 -2.00 -20.19
N VAL A 212 2.53 -2.60 -19.02
CA VAL A 212 3.08 -2.20 -17.73
C VAL A 212 3.84 -3.37 -17.09
N THR A 213 4.97 -3.05 -16.47
CA THR A 213 5.77 -3.97 -15.66
C THR A 213 6.01 -3.36 -14.29
N ASP A 214 5.78 -4.13 -13.22
CA ASP A 214 6.13 -3.73 -11.85
C ASP A 214 7.65 -3.83 -11.66
N ASN A 215 8.29 -2.76 -11.15
CA ASN A 215 9.74 -2.70 -10.99
C ASN A 215 10.20 -3.26 -9.62
N GLY A 216 9.50 -4.26 -9.08
CA GLY A 216 9.75 -4.77 -7.73
C GLY A 216 9.25 -3.80 -6.65
N SER A 217 8.11 -3.18 -6.89
CA SER A 217 7.59 -2.17 -6.00
C SER A 217 7.11 -2.76 -4.67
N LEU A 218 7.15 -1.96 -3.60
CA LEU A 218 6.78 -2.43 -2.26
C LEU A 218 5.31 -2.84 -2.18
N ASN A 219 4.42 -2.01 -2.73
CA ASN A 219 2.97 -2.21 -2.63
C ASN A 219 2.38 -2.93 -3.84
N GLY A 220 3.10 -2.97 -4.97
CA GLY A 220 2.66 -3.60 -6.21
C GLY A 220 1.85 -2.68 -7.12
N VAL A 221 1.90 -2.99 -8.41
CA VAL A 221 0.96 -2.50 -9.43
C VAL A 221 -0.21 -3.48 -9.55
N TYR A 222 -1.44 -2.98 -9.55
CA TYR A 222 -2.63 -3.79 -9.78
C TYR A 222 -3.45 -3.25 -10.95
N TRP A 223 -4.22 -4.10 -11.60
CA TRP A 223 -5.19 -3.71 -12.61
C TRP A 223 -6.59 -4.13 -12.17
N ARG A 224 -7.60 -3.31 -12.47
CA ARG A 224 -9.00 -3.62 -12.14
C ARG A 224 -9.53 -4.64 -13.14
N ILE A 225 -10.09 -5.74 -12.64
CA ILE A 225 -10.74 -6.73 -13.49
C ILE A 225 -12.13 -6.26 -13.90
N GLU A 226 -12.61 -6.71 -15.06
CA GLU A 226 -13.96 -6.40 -15.51
C GLU A 226 -15.01 -7.10 -14.62
N PRO A 227 -16.11 -6.40 -14.26
CA PRO A 227 -17.23 -7.03 -13.57
C PRO A 227 -17.78 -8.21 -14.37
N GLU A 228 -18.17 -9.27 -13.67
CA GLU A 228 -18.77 -10.48 -14.23
C GLU A 228 -17.87 -11.29 -15.20
N ALA A 229 -16.68 -10.79 -15.52
CA ALA A 229 -15.68 -11.51 -16.31
C ALA A 229 -14.74 -12.31 -15.39
N PRO A 230 -14.59 -13.62 -15.60
CA PRO A 230 -13.67 -14.43 -14.81
C PRO A 230 -12.21 -14.20 -15.20
N VAL A 231 -11.34 -14.06 -14.19
CA VAL A 231 -9.89 -13.96 -14.34
C VAL A 231 -9.24 -15.15 -13.64
N THR A 232 -8.40 -15.88 -14.37
CA THR A 232 -7.66 -17.03 -13.83
C THR A 232 -6.75 -16.60 -12.67
N LEU A 233 -6.78 -17.35 -11.58
CA LEU A 233 -5.84 -17.27 -10.47
C LEU A 233 -4.79 -18.38 -10.60
N ASP A 234 -3.58 -18.01 -10.99
CA ASP A 234 -2.42 -18.93 -10.97
C ASP A 234 -1.78 -18.97 -9.58
N ASP A 235 -0.93 -19.98 -9.31
CA ASP A 235 -0.22 -20.07 -8.03
C ASP A 235 0.54 -18.77 -7.69
N GLY A 236 0.36 -18.33 -6.45
CA GLY A 236 0.97 -17.10 -5.92
C GLY A 236 0.31 -15.81 -6.39
N THR A 237 -0.79 -15.86 -7.15
CA THR A 237 -1.51 -14.66 -7.59
C THR A 237 -1.96 -13.85 -6.38
N VAL A 238 -1.72 -12.54 -6.41
CA VAL A 238 -2.17 -11.60 -5.38
C VAL A 238 -3.28 -10.75 -5.97
N PHE A 239 -4.36 -10.59 -5.24
CA PHE A 239 -5.46 -9.69 -5.58
C PHE A 239 -5.83 -8.82 -4.39
N ARG A 240 -6.59 -7.76 -4.65
CA ARG A 240 -7.01 -6.78 -3.66
C ARG A 240 -8.50 -6.48 -3.82
N ILE A 241 -9.21 -6.47 -2.69
CA ILE A 241 -10.59 -6.00 -2.57
C ILE A 241 -10.63 -4.98 -1.43
N GLY A 242 -11.07 -3.76 -1.71
CA GLY A 242 -10.95 -2.67 -0.73
C GLY A 242 -9.50 -2.43 -0.30
N GLN A 243 -9.20 -2.59 0.99
CA GLN A 243 -7.88 -2.54 1.61
C GLN A 243 -7.26 -3.93 1.82
N GLU A 244 -8.05 -4.99 1.72
CA GLU A 244 -7.59 -6.37 1.91
C GLU A 244 -6.75 -6.85 0.73
N ILE A 245 -5.51 -7.26 1.03
CA ILE A 245 -4.59 -7.86 0.05
C ILE A 245 -4.56 -9.36 0.31
N VAL A 246 -4.86 -10.15 -0.71
CA VAL A 246 -5.09 -11.59 -0.58
C VAL A 246 -4.20 -12.33 -1.57
N ARG A 247 -3.50 -13.36 -1.09
CA ARG A 247 -2.71 -14.28 -1.92
C ARG A 247 -3.44 -15.59 -2.12
N PHE A 248 -3.56 -16.01 -3.37
CA PHE A 248 -3.97 -17.36 -3.73
C PHE A 248 -2.77 -18.30 -3.81
N SER A 249 -2.95 -19.55 -3.38
CA SER A 249 -1.98 -20.62 -3.52
C SER A 249 -2.70 -21.92 -3.85
N HIS A 250 -2.21 -22.68 -4.82
CA HIS A 250 -2.71 -24.02 -5.08
C HIS A 250 -2.39 -24.94 -3.91
N LEU A 251 -3.36 -25.79 -3.55
CA LEU A 251 -3.14 -26.88 -2.61
C LEU A 251 -2.80 -28.13 -3.42
N ALA A 252 -1.51 -28.38 -3.60
CA ALA A 252 -1.06 -29.62 -4.21
C ALA A 252 -1.43 -30.82 -3.32
N ALA A 253 -1.88 -31.91 -3.94
CA ALA A 253 -2.05 -33.16 -3.22
C ALA A 253 -0.71 -33.60 -2.60
N PRO A 254 -0.68 -34.02 -1.33
CA PRO A 254 0.53 -34.54 -0.73
C PRO A 254 1.02 -35.75 -1.51
N LYS A 255 2.31 -35.76 -1.88
CA LYS A 255 2.94 -36.89 -2.55
C LYS A 255 3.33 -37.93 -1.50
N SER A 256 2.77 -39.14 -1.60
CA SER A 256 3.25 -40.29 -0.84
C SER A 256 4.56 -40.80 -1.42
N ALA A 257 5.56 -41.07 -0.57
CA ALA A 257 6.71 -41.87 -0.96
C ALA A 257 6.34 -43.37 -0.93
N LYS A 258 6.96 -44.21 -1.77
CA LYS A 258 6.67 -45.65 -1.79
C LYS A 258 6.85 -46.27 -0.41
N GLY A 259 5.78 -46.87 0.12
CA GLY A 259 5.76 -47.51 1.43
C GLY A 259 5.53 -46.57 2.61
N VAL A 260 5.16 -45.29 2.38
CA VAL A 260 4.86 -44.33 3.45
C VAL A 260 3.43 -43.81 3.28
N ASP A 261 2.60 -44.07 4.29
CA ASP A 261 1.25 -43.52 4.33
C ASP A 261 1.28 -42.01 4.52
N VAL A 262 0.44 -41.31 3.75
CA VAL A 262 0.24 -39.88 3.92
C VAL A 262 -0.61 -39.67 5.15
N MET A 263 -0.01 -39.11 6.19
CA MET A 263 -0.73 -38.66 7.38
C MET A 263 -1.34 -37.27 7.13
N GLY A 264 -2.58 -37.07 7.57
CA GLY A 264 -3.27 -35.79 7.50
C GLY A 264 -4.77 -35.94 7.22
N SER A 265 -5.48 -34.82 7.28
CA SER A 265 -6.90 -34.78 6.90
C SER A 265 -7.04 -35.04 5.39
N PRO A 266 -8.02 -35.84 4.95
CA PRO A 266 -8.33 -35.97 3.54
C PRO A 266 -8.57 -34.60 2.90
N ASN A 267 -8.07 -34.40 1.68
CA ASN A 267 -8.44 -33.23 0.88
C ASN A 267 -9.76 -33.54 0.16
N PRO A 268 -10.90 -32.91 0.54
CA PRO A 268 -12.20 -33.16 -0.08
C PRO A 268 -12.32 -32.62 -1.51
N GLY A 269 -11.23 -32.10 -2.09
CA GLY A 269 -11.20 -31.51 -3.43
C GLY A 269 -11.10 -29.98 -3.41
N PHE A 270 -10.41 -29.41 -2.42
CA PHE A 270 -10.18 -27.97 -2.37
C PHE A 270 -9.47 -27.47 -3.64
N LEU A 271 -9.95 -26.35 -4.18
CA LEU A 271 -9.37 -25.72 -5.37
C LEU A 271 -8.00 -25.09 -5.07
N GLY A 272 -7.80 -24.66 -3.82
CA GLY A 272 -6.60 -24.01 -3.33
C GLY A 272 -6.83 -23.39 -1.96
N ARG A 273 -5.99 -22.42 -1.61
CA ARG A 273 -6.08 -21.64 -0.38
C ARG A 273 -5.93 -20.16 -0.70
N ILE A 274 -6.69 -19.31 -0.02
CA ILE A 274 -6.39 -17.88 0.06
C ILE A 274 -5.76 -17.56 1.42
N ALA A 275 -4.90 -16.55 1.48
CA ALA A 275 -4.35 -16.03 2.72
C ALA A 275 -4.24 -14.50 2.67
N LEU A 276 -4.65 -13.83 3.74
CA LEU A 276 -4.52 -12.38 3.87
C LEU A 276 -3.06 -12.01 4.05
N ILE A 277 -2.57 -11.03 3.29
CA ILE A 277 -1.21 -10.51 3.40
C ILE A 277 -1.23 -9.38 4.43
N THR A 278 -0.57 -9.59 5.58
CA THR A 278 -0.50 -8.60 6.67
C THR A 278 0.82 -7.82 6.67
N GLY A 279 1.80 -8.27 5.89
CA GLY A 279 3.13 -7.68 5.76
C GLY A 279 3.87 -8.30 4.58
N ARG A 280 5.14 -7.92 4.38
CA ARG A 280 5.90 -8.33 3.18
C ARG A 280 5.93 -9.85 2.96
N ASP A 281 6.21 -10.58 4.03
CA ASP A 281 6.37 -12.03 4.01
C ASP A 281 5.46 -12.73 5.03
N SER A 282 4.55 -11.98 5.66
CA SER A 282 3.62 -12.50 6.66
C SER A 282 2.21 -12.59 6.11
N THR A 283 1.57 -13.72 6.36
CA THR A 283 0.14 -13.89 6.13
C THR A 283 -0.62 -14.00 7.43
N GLY A 284 -1.81 -13.41 7.47
CA GLY A 284 -2.80 -13.59 8.52
C GLY A 284 -3.68 -14.81 8.24
N ASN A 285 -5.00 -14.62 8.40
CA ASN A 285 -5.99 -15.66 8.22
C ASN A 285 -5.90 -16.31 6.83
N ALA A 286 -6.11 -17.62 6.80
CA ALA A 286 -6.08 -18.40 5.58
C ALA A 286 -7.30 -19.34 5.51
N TYR A 287 -7.83 -19.49 4.30
CA TYR A 287 -9.07 -20.20 4.06
C TYR A 287 -8.88 -21.15 2.87
N CYS A 288 -9.21 -22.43 3.06
CA CYS A 288 -9.25 -23.40 1.96
C CYS A 288 -10.49 -23.13 1.11
N ILE A 289 -10.32 -23.20 -0.21
CA ILE A 289 -11.38 -22.91 -1.19
C ILE A 289 -12.12 -24.21 -1.50
N PRO A 290 -13.41 -24.35 -1.14
CA PRO A 290 -14.22 -25.52 -1.45
C PRO A 290 -14.28 -25.82 -2.95
N ALA A 291 -14.67 -27.05 -3.32
CA ALA A 291 -14.74 -27.48 -4.72
C ALA A 291 -15.74 -26.67 -5.58
N ASP A 292 -16.81 -26.19 -4.95
CA ASP A 292 -17.84 -25.29 -5.49
C ASP A 292 -17.42 -23.82 -5.48
N GLY A 293 -16.29 -23.49 -4.86
CA GLY A 293 -15.85 -22.11 -4.66
C GLY A 293 -16.55 -21.46 -3.48
N PHE A 294 -16.40 -20.14 -3.39
CA PHE A 294 -16.90 -19.33 -2.28
C PHE A 294 -16.88 -17.84 -2.60
N HIS A 295 -17.64 -17.06 -1.84
CA HIS A 295 -17.80 -15.62 -2.00
C HIS A 295 -17.08 -14.84 -0.91
N LEU A 296 -16.59 -13.66 -1.29
CA LEU A 296 -15.95 -12.71 -0.40
C LEU A 296 -16.77 -11.41 -0.42
N GLY A 297 -16.97 -10.81 0.76
CA GLY A 297 -17.71 -9.56 0.89
C GLY A 297 -17.59 -8.94 2.28
N ARG A 298 -18.24 -7.80 2.49
CA ARG A 298 -18.27 -7.13 3.80
C ARG A 298 -19.39 -7.63 4.69
N GLU A 299 -20.55 -7.95 4.10
CA GLU A 299 -21.78 -8.29 4.83
C GLU A 299 -22.31 -9.68 4.48
N ARG A 300 -22.01 -10.18 3.27
CA ARG A 300 -22.47 -11.45 2.73
C ARG A 300 -21.31 -12.18 2.07
N GLY A 301 -21.42 -13.50 2.04
CA GLY A 301 -20.42 -14.41 1.49
C GLY A 301 -19.91 -15.36 2.55
N ASP A 302 -19.00 -16.24 2.14
CA ASP A 302 -18.40 -17.25 3.00
C ASP A 302 -17.27 -16.65 3.84
N ILE A 303 -16.51 -15.71 3.28
CA ILE A 303 -15.52 -14.91 3.99
C ILE A 303 -15.98 -13.46 4.05
N ILE A 304 -16.07 -12.94 5.27
CA ILE A 304 -16.55 -11.58 5.54
C ILE A 304 -15.43 -10.66 6.06
N PHE A 305 -15.42 -9.42 5.57
CA PHE A 305 -14.51 -8.34 5.98
C PHE A 305 -15.31 -7.15 6.53
N PRO A 306 -15.89 -7.26 7.73
CA PRO A 306 -16.86 -6.28 8.24
C PRO A 306 -16.24 -4.90 8.51
N ASP A 307 -14.95 -4.85 8.83
CA ASP A 307 -14.26 -3.62 9.23
C ASP A 307 -13.72 -2.80 8.03
N ASP A 308 -13.69 -3.39 6.83
CA ASP A 308 -13.21 -2.71 5.62
C ASP A 308 -14.38 -2.11 4.83
N GLY A 309 -14.64 -0.82 5.06
CA GLY A 309 -15.68 -0.06 4.36
C GLY A 309 -15.52 0.04 2.84
N TYR A 310 -14.35 -0.30 2.29
CA TYR A 310 -14.13 -0.33 0.84
C TYR A 310 -14.53 -1.66 0.19
N VAL A 311 -14.86 -2.68 0.99
CA VAL A 311 -15.39 -3.94 0.49
C VAL A 311 -16.92 -3.84 0.37
N SER A 312 -17.46 -4.11 -0.82
CA SER A 312 -18.91 -4.22 -1.04
C SER A 312 -19.53 -5.36 -0.23
N GLY A 313 -20.83 -5.25 0.07
CA GLY A 313 -21.56 -6.26 0.86
C GLY A 313 -21.39 -7.68 0.34
N LEU A 314 -21.43 -7.86 -0.99
CA LEU A 314 -20.93 -9.01 -1.72
C LEU A 314 -19.98 -8.46 -2.80
N HIS A 315 -18.72 -8.89 -2.85
CA HIS A 315 -17.68 -8.20 -3.63
C HIS A 315 -17.19 -9.04 -4.82
N CYS A 316 -16.68 -10.24 -4.54
CA CYS A 316 -16.19 -11.14 -5.56
C CYS A 316 -16.44 -12.59 -5.17
N ARG A 317 -16.27 -13.49 -6.12
CA ARG A 317 -16.32 -14.93 -5.90
C ARG A 317 -15.09 -15.59 -6.49
N ILE A 318 -14.58 -16.60 -5.81
CA ILE A 318 -13.56 -17.49 -6.35
C ILE A 318 -14.21 -18.84 -6.60
N HIS A 319 -14.07 -19.33 -7.82
CA HIS A 319 -14.79 -20.52 -8.29
C HIS A 319 -13.95 -21.28 -9.30
N ARG A 320 -14.39 -22.50 -9.61
CA ARG A 320 -13.79 -23.31 -10.66
C ARG A 320 -14.34 -22.92 -12.02
N GLU A 321 -13.44 -22.67 -12.96
CA GLU A 321 -13.76 -22.45 -14.38
C GLU A 321 -13.02 -23.51 -15.21
N GLY A 322 -13.73 -24.55 -15.61
CA GLY A 322 -13.14 -25.73 -16.24
C GLY A 322 -12.10 -26.41 -15.34
N SER A 323 -10.84 -26.40 -15.76
CA SER A 323 -9.71 -26.95 -14.98
C SER A 323 -9.00 -25.91 -14.12
N LYS A 324 -9.36 -24.64 -14.22
CA LYS A 324 -8.67 -23.52 -13.57
C LYS A 324 -9.49 -22.96 -12.42
N VAL A 325 -8.82 -22.25 -11.53
CA VAL A 325 -9.46 -21.44 -10.48
C VAL A 325 -9.54 -20.02 -11.01
N ALA A 326 -10.70 -19.38 -10.86
CA ALA A 326 -10.93 -18.03 -11.34
C ALA A 326 -11.57 -17.16 -10.26
N ILE A 327 -11.26 -15.87 -10.29
CA ILE A 327 -11.93 -14.82 -9.54
C ILE A 327 -12.85 -14.04 -10.47
N THR A 328 -14.06 -13.74 -10.00
CA THR A 328 -15.01 -12.86 -10.70
C THR A 328 -15.48 -11.79 -9.73
N ASP A 329 -15.35 -10.53 -10.13
CA ASP A 329 -16.01 -9.41 -9.46
C ASP A 329 -17.52 -9.49 -9.73
N VAL A 330 -18.35 -9.43 -8.69
CA VAL A 330 -19.81 -9.62 -8.80
C VAL A 330 -20.57 -8.30 -8.71
N GLY A 331 -20.01 -7.24 -9.29
CA GLY A 331 -20.60 -5.90 -9.31
C GLY A 331 -20.22 -5.08 -8.08
N SER A 332 -18.97 -5.18 -7.64
CA SER A 332 -18.48 -4.39 -6.52
C SER A 332 -18.35 -2.90 -6.89
N SER A 333 -18.55 -2.03 -5.91
CA SER A 333 -18.52 -0.57 -6.12
C SER A 333 -17.10 -0.07 -6.41
N ASN A 334 -16.12 -0.56 -5.65
CA ASN A 334 -14.72 -0.13 -5.76
C ASN A 334 -13.89 -1.00 -6.73
N GLY A 335 -14.41 -2.17 -7.13
CA GLY A 335 -13.72 -3.09 -8.01
C GLY A 335 -12.78 -4.06 -7.30
N THR A 336 -12.59 -5.22 -7.93
CA THR A 336 -11.55 -6.19 -7.62
C THR A 336 -10.30 -5.92 -8.45
N PHE A 337 -9.14 -5.97 -7.83
CA PHE A 337 -7.85 -5.66 -8.47
C PHE A 337 -6.91 -6.86 -8.41
N VAL A 338 -6.26 -7.20 -9.52
CA VAL A 338 -5.26 -8.29 -9.58
C VAL A 338 -3.87 -7.70 -9.76
N ARG A 339 -2.89 -8.20 -8.99
CA ARG A 339 -1.51 -7.71 -9.05
C ARG A 339 -0.86 -8.13 -10.36
N VAL A 340 -0.14 -7.21 -11.00
CA VAL A 340 0.64 -7.48 -12.20
C VAL A 340 1.76 -8.47 -11.89
N LYS A 341 1.86 -9.54 -12.69
CA LYS A 341 2.94 -10.53 -12.64
C LYS A 341 3.72 -10.49 -13.95
N GLY A 342 4.97 -10.02 -13.90
CA GLY A 342 5.77 -9.79 -15.10
C GLY A 342 5.24 -8.59 -15.91
N LYS A 343 4.96 -8.81 -17.20
CA LYS A 343 4.50 -7.78 -18.14
C LYS A 343 3.00 -7.97 -18.41
N LEU A 344 2.18 -6.95 -18.13
CA LEU A 344 0.76 -6.93 -18.46
C LEU A 344 0.51 -6.05 -19.68
N LYS A 345 -0.19 -6.57 -20.68
CA LYS A 345 -0.70 -5.77 -21.81
C LYS A 345 -1.91 -4.95 -21.34
N LEU A 346 -1.89 -3.66 -21.61
CA LEU A 346 -2.96 -2.73 -21.25
C LEU A 346 -3.76 -2.36 -22.48
N THR A 347 -5.08 -2.24 -22.36
CA THR A 347 -5.95 -1.63 -23.38
C THR A 347 -6.38 -0.23 -22.92
N SER A 348 -6.73 0.62 -23.88
CA SER A 348 -7.30 1.94 -23.59
C SER A 348 -8.58 1.78 -22.76
N GLY A 349 -8.74 2.60 -21.72
CA GLY A 349 -9.80 2.51 -20.71
C GLY A 349 -9.49 1.63 -19.49
N MET A 350 -8.43 0.80 -19.52
CA MET A 350 -8.08 -0.02 -18.35
C MET A 350 -7.68 0.84 -17.15
N LEU A 351 -8.06 0.37 -15.96
CA LEU A 351 -7.73 1.01 -14.70
C LEU A 351 -6.57 0.29 -14.02
N VAL A 352 -5.55 1.05 -13.63
CA VAL A 352 -4.35 0.58 -12.94
C VAL A 352 -4.23 1.31 -11.60
N LEU A 353 -4.06 0.55 -10.53
CA LEU A 353 -3.85 1.03 -9.17
C LEU A 353 -2.37 0.94 -8.81
N MET A 354 -1.79 2.07 -8.42
CA MET A 354 -0.40 2.18 -7.96
C MET A 354 -0.35 3.13 -6.76
N GLY A 355 0.22 2.67 -5.65
CA GLY A 355 0.16 3.43 -4.39
C GLY A 355 -1.30 3.56 -3.90
N GLN A 356 -1.75 4.80 -3.70
CA GLN A 356 -3.14 5.13 -3.35
C GLN A 356 -3.96 5.61 -4.55
N GLN A 357 -3.35 5.77 -5.72
CA GLN A 357 -3.95 6.43 -6.87
C GLN A 357 -4.41 5.42 -7.91
N LEU A 358 -5.59 5.69 -8.45
CA LEU A 358 -6.16 4.95 -9.57
C LEU A 358 -5.92 5.73 -10.85
N PHE A 359 -5.47 5.05 -11.90
CA PHE A 359 -5.15 5.65 -13.19
C PHE A 359 -5.94 4.95 -14.30
N ARG A 360 -6.61 5.72 -15.15
CA ARG A 360 -7.14 5.23 -16.42
C ARG A 360 -6.10 5.39 -17.51
N VAL A 361 -5.88 4.32 -18.26
CA VAL A 361 -4.95 4.28 -19.37
C VAL A 361 -5.65 4.78 -20.63
N GLU A 362 -5.05 5.70 -21.38
CA GLU A 362 -5.57 6.23 -22.64
C GLU A 362 -4.46 6.29 -23.69
N TYR A 363 -4.71 5.79 -24.91
CA TYR A 363 -3.82 5.87 -26.06
C TYR A 363 -4.53 5.47 -27.35
#